data_AF-A0AA43BKB0-F1
#
_entry.id   AF-A0AA43BKB0-F1
#
_cell.length_a   1.000
_cell.length_b   1.000
_cell.length_c   1.000
_cell.angle_alpha   90.00
_cell.angle_beta   90.00
_cell.angle_gamma   90.00
#
_symmetry.space_group_name_H-M   'P 1'
#
loop_
_entity.id
_entity.type
_entity.pdbx_description
1 polymer ?
#
loop_
_entity_poly.entity_id
_entity_poly.type
_entity_poly.pdbx_seq_one_letter_code
_entity_poly.pdbx_strand_id
1 'polypeptide(L)'
;MKEPRVQRALEWADHVRRWNEEQLYGLVLHGPEPDHMAVVAFAVVHEHQSSAMLLVKHELLGSATALMRPAFEAFVRGLWLQWADDQELARFQKGHDTATPENMIRRVVQRSGEKRYTDLLDTWEQSQKTMHGYVHHGYQSLIRRSGVIDTSPDEVVDLLGFSASMALHASLETVELAGKRVPEEEVATRPQWVAEKQLEIVTMLRDMGLAQVLGETAPAPPTFDGGGKA
;
A
#
# COMPACT_ATOMS: atom_id res chain seq x y z
N MET A 1 18.00 12.53 10.91
CA MET A 1 17.21 13.49 10.08
C MET A 1 16.42 14.48 10.93
N LYS A 2 16.63 15.79 10.78
CA LYS A 2 15.92 16.86 11.53
C LYS A 2 15.01 17.75 10.66
N GLU A 3 14.86 17.41 9.38
CA GLU A 3 14.02 18.17 8.45
C GLU A 3 12.53 18.08 8.84
N PRO A 4 11.83 19.21 9.06
CA PRO A 4 10.42 19.20 9.49
C PRO A 4 9.49 18.43 8.55
N ARG A 5 9.72 18.51 7.24
CA ARG A 5 8.89 17.81 6.23
C ARG A 5 9.05 16.28 6.32
N VAL A 6 10.27 15.81 6.57
CA VAL A 6 10.54 14.38 6.77
C VAL A 6 9.92 13.86 8.06
N GLN A 7 10.02 14.63 9.16
CA GLN A 7 9.36 14.26 10.42
C GLN A 7 7.85 14.14 10.25
N ARG A 8 7.24 15.09 9.55
CA ARG A 8 5.81 15.03 9.26
C ARG A 8 5.42 13.84 8.40
N ALA A 9 6.22 13.50 7.39
CA ALA A 9 5.98 12.31 6.58
C ALA A 9 6.10 11.01 7.42
N LEU A 10 7.01 10.98 8.39
CA LEU A 10 7.14 9.86 9.34
C LEU A 10 5.94 9.77 10.29
N GLU A 11 5.43 10.89 10.77
CA GLU A 11 4.21 10.94 11.60
C GLU A 11 2.99 10.41 10.84
N TRP A 12 2.84 10.79 9.57
CA TRP A 12 1.78 10.25 8.69
C TRP A 12 1.95 8.76 8.43
N ALA A 13 3.17 8.31 8.10
CA ALA A 13 3.44 6.89 7.89
C ALA A 13 3.16 6.05 9.16
N ASP A 14 3.46 6.59 10.34
CA ASP A 14 3.15 5.91 11.61
C ASP A 14 1.65 5.92 11.93
N HIS A 15 0.94 7.01 11.58
CA HIS A 15 -0.51 7.08 11.73
C HIS A 15 -1.22 6.03 10.88
N VAL A 16 -0.85 5.91 9.59
CA VAL A 16 -1.37 4.86 8.70
C VAL A 16 -1.06 3.46 9.23
N ARG A 17 0.18 3.23 9.69
CA ARG A 17 0.58 1.95 10.30
C ARG A 17 -0.32 1.58 11.48
N ARG A 18 -0.49 2.50 12.43
CA ARG A 18 -1.32 2.28 13.63
C ARG A 18 -2.77 2.04 13.26
N TRP A 19 -3.33 2.82 12.35
CA TRP A 19 -4.70 2.61 11.87
C TRP A 19 -4.86 1.24 11.23
N ASN A 20 -3.93 0.79 10.37
CA ASN A 20 -3.99 -0.54 9.76
C ASN A 20 -3.94 -1.66 10.81
N GLU A 21 -3.06 -1.54 11.81
CA GLU A 21 -2.96 -2.49 12.92
C GLU A 21 -4.25 -2.54 13.76
N GLU A 22 -4.79 -1.38 14.12
CA GLU A 22 -5.97 -1.26 14.98
C GLU A 22 -7.26 -1.70 14.28
N GLN A 23 -7.40 -1.41 12.98
CA GLN A 23 -8.66 -1.58 12.26
C GLN A 23 -8.74 -2.86 11.42
N LEU A 24 -7.60 -3.37 10.94
CA LEU A 24 -7.58 -4.47 9.96
C LEU A 24 -6.92 -5.74 10.46
N TYR A 25 -5.99 -5.66 11.41
CA TYR A 25 -5.29 -6.86 11.86
C TYR A 25 -6.20 -7.71 12.74
N GLY A 26 -6.21 -9.01 12.49
CA GLY A 26 -7.13 -9.94 13.14
C GLY A 26 -8.52 -10.00 12.51
N LEU A 27 -8.78 -9.24 11.44
CA LEU A 27 -10.00 -9.40 10.66
C LEU A 27 -10.07 -10.81 10.06
N VAL A 28 -11.15 -11.53 10.39
CA VAL A 28 -11.40 -12.85 9.83
C VAL A 28 -12.19 -12.69 8.53
N LEU A 29 -11.64 -13.20 7.44
CA LEU A 29 -12.28 -13.19 6.13
C LEU A 29 -12.78 -14.58 5.78
N HIS A 30 -14.09 -14.67 5.50
CA HIS A 30 -14.75 -15.92 5.13
C HIS A 30 -14.85 -16.01 3.61
N GLY A 31 -13.74 -16.27 2.93
CA GLY A 31 -13.69 -16.30 1.47
C GLY A 31 -13.10 -17.58 0.89
N PRO A 32 -13.22 -17.77 -0.43
CA PRO A 32 -12.39 -18.75 -1.14
C PRO A 32 -10.90 -18.40 -0.97
N GLU A 33 -10.03 -19.39 -1.20
CA GLU A 33 -8.57 -19.25 -1.05
C GLU A 33 -7.96 -18.00 -1.74
N PRO A 34 -8.37 -17.59 -2.96
CA PRO A 34 -7.82 -16.41 -3.62
C PRO A 34 -8.05 -15.11 -2.85
N ASP A 35 -9.23 -14.94 -2.25
CA ASP A 35 -9.56 -13.74 -1.46
C ASP A 35 -8.69 -13.68 -0.21
N HIS A 36 -8.46 -14.82 0.45
CA HIS A 36 -7.55 -14.92 1.59
C HIS A 36 -6.13 -14.55 1.17
N MET A 37 -5.63 -15.13 0.09
CA MET A 37 -4.28 -14.85 -0.41
C MET A 37 -4.12 -13.40 -0.87
N ALA A 38 -5.18 -12.78 -1.40
CA ALA A 38 -5.19 -11.37 -1.75
C ALA A 38 -4.96 -10.49 -0.51
N VAL A 39 -5.66 -10.78 0.58
CA VAL A 39 -5.50 -10.04 1.85
C VAL A 39 -4.14 -10.28 2.49
N VAL A 40 -3.59 -11.49 2.39
CA VAL A 40 -2.20 -11.74 2.81
C VAL A 40 -1.23 -10.90 1.98
N ALA A 41 -1.43 -10.78 0.67
CA ALA A 41 -0.60 -9.92 -0.17
C ALA A 41 -0.73 -8.44 0.22
N PHE A 42 -1.94 -7.96 0.57
CA PHE A 42 -2.16 -6.61 1.10
C PHE A 42 -1.49 -6.39 2.46
N ALA A 43 -1.52 -7.40 3.35
CA ALA A 43 -0.80 -7.34 4.62
C ALA A 43 0.72 -7.21 4.43
N VAL A 44 1.30 -7.85 3.39
CA VAL A 44 2.70 -7.65 3.01
C VAL A 44 2.99 -6.20 2.59
N VAL A 45 2.04 -5.52 1.95
CA VAL A 45 2.16 -4.08 1.64
C VAL A 45 2.25 -3.26 2.94
N HIS A 46 1.42 -3.56 3.93
CA HIS A 46 1.45 -2.90 5.25
C HIS A 46 2.79 -3.15 5.98
N GLU A 47 3.31 -4.37 5.91
CA GLU A 47 4.62 -4.73 6.47
C GLU A 47 5.75 -3.97 5.79
N HIS A 48 5.73 -3.87 4.46
CA HIS A 48 6.73 -3.10 3.70
C HIS A 48 6.67 -1.60 4.00
N GLN A 49 5.47 -1.04 4.18
CA GLN A 49 5.31 0.36 4.61
C GLN A 49 5.92 0.59 6.00
N SER A 50 5.61 -0.28 6.96
CA SER A 50 6.15 -0.22 8.32
C SER A 50 7.68 -0.36 8.32
N SER A 51 8.20 -1.29 7.52
CA SER A 51 9.63 -1.53 7.36
C SER A 51 10.34 -0.33 6.73
N ALA A 52 9.77 0.26 5.66
CA ALA A 52 10.32 1.45 5.03
C ALA A 52 10.41 2.62 6.03
N MET A 53 9.36 2.86 6.80
CA MET A 53 9.36 3.88 7.86
C MET A 53 10.47 3.62 8.90
N LEU A 54 10.63 2.39 9.40
CA LEU A 54 11.67 2.04 10.36
C LEU A 54 13.07 2.23 9.77
N LEU A 55 13.30 1.78 8.53
CA LEU A 55 14.57 1.95 7.83
C LEU A 55 14.91 3.44 7.65
N VAL A 56 13.92 4.27 7.32
CA VAL A 56 14.09 5.73 7.24
C VAL A 56 14.49 6.29 8.61
N LYS A 57 13.79 5.92 9.71
CA LYS A 57 14.16 6.35 11.08
C LYS A 57 15.60 5.98 11.47
N HIS A 58 16.14 4.90 10.91
CA HIS A 58 17.52 4.44 11.11
C HIS A 58 18.50 4.91 10.02
N GLU A 59 18.10 5.84 9.14
CA GLU A 59 18.93 6.40 8.07
C GLU A 59 19.41 5.35 7.04
N LEU A 60 18.69 4.23 6.93
CA LEU A 60 18.92 3.13 5.98
C LEU A 60 18.15 3.36 4.66
N LEU A 61 18.30 4.57 4.09
CA LEU A 61 17.48 5.06 2.96
C LEU A 61 17.56 4.17 1.72
N GLY A 62 18.75 3.65 1.39
CA GLY A 62 18.92 2.78 0.23
C GLY A 62 18.23 1.42 0.36
N SER A 63 17.96 0.95 1.57
CA SER A 63 17.14 -0.25 1.80
C SER A 63 15.66 0.11 1.83
N ALA A 64 15.32 1.28 2.38
CA ALA A 64 13.95 1.78 2.42
C ALA A 64 13.39 1.99 1.00
N THR A 65 14.14 2.63 0.09
CA THR A 65 13.71 2.82 -1.31
C THR A 65 13.58 1.53 -2.09
N ALA A 66 14.39 0.51 -1.76
CA ALA A 66 14.28 -0.81 -2.38
C ALA A 66 12.93 -1.49 -2.08
N LEU A 67 12.27 -1.16 -0.96
CA LEU A 67 10.96 -1.72 -0.60
C LEU A 67 9.79 -1.18 -1.43
N MET A 68 9.97 -0.08 -2.17
CA MET A 68 8.91 0.45 -3.04
C MET A 68 8.46 -0.58 -4.09
N ARG A 69 9.42 -1.30 -4.67
CA ARG A 69 9.18 -2.31 -5.70
C ARG A 69 8.35 -3.50 -5.18
N PRO A 70 8.79 -4.24 -4.14
CA PRO A 70 8.01 -5.37 -3.64
C PRO A 70 6.67 -4.93 -3.02
N ALA A 71 6.56 -3.72 -2.46
CA ALA A 71 5.26 -3.19 -2.01
C ALA A 71 4.27 -3.03 -3.18
N PHE A 72 4.70 -2.45 -4.30
CA PHE A 72 3.87 -2.35 -5.50
C PHE A 72 3.50 -3.72 -6.08
N GLU A 73 4.48 -4.63 -6.17
CA GLU A 73 4.24 -5.98 -6.69
C GLU A 73 3.30 -6.80 -5.82
N ALA A 74 3.42 -6.69 -4.49
CA ALA A 74 2.51 -7.33 -3.55
C ALA A 74 1.08 -6.77 -3.67
N PHE A 75 0.93 -5.45 -3.79
CA PHE A 75 -0.38 -4.83 -4.01
C PHE A 75 -1.03 -5.31 -5.31
N VAL A 76 -0.32 -5.24 -6.43
CA VAL A 76 -0.82 -5.72 -7.73
C VAL A 76 -1.12 -7.21 -7.68
N ARG A 77 -0.33 -8.00 -6.96
CA ARG A 77 -0.60 -9.42 -6.75
C ARG A 77 -1.91 -9.64 -6.02
N GLY A 78 -2.16 -8.89 -4.96
CA GLY A 78 -3.41 -8.96 -4.19
C GLY A 78 -4.62 -8.63 -5.08
N LEU A 79 -4.54 -7.57 -5.87
CA LEU A 79 -5.57 -7.26 -6.86
C LEU A 79 -5.77 -8.40 -7.86
N TRP A 80 -4.69 -8.91 -8.46
CA TRP A 80 -4.78 -9.98 -9.44
C TRP A 80 -5.41 -11.26 -8.87
N LEU A 81 -5.09 -11.63 -7.63
CA LEU A 81 -5.67 -12.81 -6.97
C LEU A 81 -7.20 -12.74 -6.84
N GLN A 82 -7.77 -11.54 -6.64
CA GLN A 82 -9.23 -11.35 -6.62
C GLN A 82 -9.90 -11.66 -7.97
N TRP A 83 -9.15 -11.58 -9.07
CA TRP A 83 -9.67 -11.69 -10.44
C TRP A 83 -9.01 -12.84 -11.22
N ALA A 84 -8.19 -13.66 -10.57
CA ALA A 84 -7.51 -14.80 -11.17
C ALA A 84 -8.53 -15.91 -11.45
N ASP A 85 -8.38 -16.58 -12.60
CA ASP A 85 -9.17 -17.78 -12.88
C ASP A 85 -8.52 -19.03 -12.26
N ASP A 86 -9.27 -20.14 -12.24
CA ASP A 86 -8.81 -21.40 -11.63
C ASP A 86 -7.50 -21.91 -12.26
N GLN A 87 -7.29 -21.69 -13.56
CA GLN A 87 -6.08 -22.15 -14.26
C GLN A 87 -4.87 -21.31 -13.84
N GLU A 88 -5.04 -20.00 -13.76
CA GLU A 88 -4.06 -19.04 -13.30
C GLU A 88 -3.65 -19.28 -11.85
N LEU A 89 -4.63 -19.48 -10.96
CA LEU A 89 -4.39 -19.80 -9.56
C LEU A 89 -3.62 -21.12 -9.43
N ALA A 90 -4.04 -22.16 -10.15
CA ALA A 90 -3.37 -23.46 -10.13
C ALA A 90 -1.92 -23.40 -10.65
N ARG A 91 -1.62 -22.50 -11.60
CA ARG A 91 -0.23 -22.26 -12.06
C ARG A 91 0.58 -21.54 -11.00
N PHE A 92 0.01 -20.50 -10.38
CA PHE A 92 0.66 -19.75 -9.31
C PHE A 92 1.01 -20.64 -8.10
N GLN A 93 0.08 -21.48 -7.65
CA GLN A 93 0.31 -22.44 -6.55
C GLN A 93 1.44 -23.44 -6.85
N LYS A 94 1.67 -23.77 -8.12
CA LYS A 94 2.77 -24.65 -8.57
C LYS A 94 4.09 -23.92 -8.76
N GLY A 95 4.15 -22.61 -8.46
CA GLY A 95 5.34 -21.78 -8.71
C GLY A 95 5.64 -21.57 -10.19
N HIS A 96 4.68 -21.88 -11.08
CA HIS A 96 4.83 -21.65 -12.52
C HIS A 96 4.33 -20.26 -12.88
N ASP A 97 5.25 -19.47 -13.45
CA ASP A 97 5.02 -18.22 -14.18
C ASP A 97 4.09 -17.23 -13.46
N THR A 98 4.69 -16.35 -12.67
CA THR A 98 3.97 -15.19 -12.16
C THR A 98 3.94 -14.13 -13.25
N ALA A 99 2.75 -13.82 -13.75
CA ALA A 99 2.56 -12.72 -14.69
C ALA A 99 3.31 -11.46 -14.20
N THR A 100 3.93 -10.73 -15.13
CA THR A 100 4.55 -9.44 -14.81
C THR A 100 3.50 -8.50 -14.18
N PRO A 101 3.91 -7.52 -13.35
CA PRO A 101 2.96 -6.56 -12.78
C PRO A 101 2.07 -5.90 -13.84
N GLU A 102 2.65 -5.54 -14.99
CA GLU A 102 1.87 -5.02 -16.12
C GLU A 102 0.78 -5.99 -16.58
N ASN A 103 1.10 -7.28 -16.79
CA ASN A 103 0.14 -8.28 -17.23
C ASN A 103 -0.93 -8.56 -16.15
N MET A 104 -0.54 -8.56 -14.88
CA MET A 104 -1.48 -8.66 -13.75
C MET A 104 -2.47 -7.50 -13.77
N ILE A 105 -2.00 -6.25 -13.89
CA ILE A 105 -2.85 -5.05 -13.94
C ILE A 105 -3.78 -5.11 -15.16
N ARG A 106 -3.28 -5.47 -16.35
CA ARG A 106 -4.12 -5.59 -17.57
C ARG A 106 -5.26 -6.60 -17.36
N ARG A 107 -5.00 -7.74 -16.72
CA ARG A 107 -6.03 -8.73 -16.39
C ARG A 107 -7.05 -8.18 -15.39
N VAL A 108 -6.59 -7.49 -14.34
CA VAL A 108 -7.48 -6.84 -13.35
C VAL A 108 -8.39 -5.83 -14.03
N VAL A 109 -7.85 -4.94 -14.87
CA VAL A 109 -8.65 -3.94 -15.62
C VAL A 109 -9.66 -4.62 -16.54
N GLN A 110 -9.24 -5.64 -17.28
CA GLN A 110 -10.11 -6.36 -18.21
C GLN A 110 -11.26 -7.10 -17.51
N ARG A 111 -10.99 -7.72 -16.35
CA ARG A 111 -11.94 -8.62 -15.68
C ARG A 111 -12.81 -7.91 -14.64
N SER A 112 -12.29 -6.90 -13.96
CA SER A 112 -13.07 -6.11 -12.99
C SER A 112 -14.08 -5.20 -13.68
N GLY A 113 -13.75 -4.67 -14.86
CA GLY A 113 -14.53 -3.61 -15.50
C GLY A 113 -14.45 -2.27 -14.75
N GLU A 114 -13.61 -2.16 -13.72
CA GLU A 114 -13.51 -0.96 -12.88
C GLU A 114 -12.46 0.00 -13.42
N LYS A 115 -12.89 1.25 -13.66
CA LYS A 115 -12.00 2.31 -14.15
C LYS A 115 -10.91 2.69 -13.15
N ARG A 116 -11.12 2.48 -11.84
CA ARG A 116 -10.14 2.89 -10.82
C ARG A 116 -8.78 2.21 -10.96
N TYR A 117 -8.71 1.07 -11.65
CA TYR A 117 -7.47 0.35 -11.88
C TYR A 117 -6.73 0.76 -13.15
N THR A 118 -7.31 1.60 -14.02
CA THR A 118 -6.63 2.00 -15.27
C THR A 118 -5.35 2.77 -15.00
N ASP A 119 -5.37 3.62 -13.98
CA ASP A 119 -4.26 4.52 -13.62
C ASP A 119 -3.07 3.75 -13.02
N LEU A 120 -3.25 2.47 -12.66
CA LEU A 120 -2.15 1.61 -12.21
C LEU A 120 -1.18 1.25 -13.34
N LEU A 121 -1.64 1.18 -14.60
CA LEU A 121 -0.72 0.97 -15.74
C LEU A 121 0.16 2.19 -15.94
N ASP A 122 -0.41 3.38 -15.88
CA ASP A 122 0.34 4.64 -16.01
C ASP A 122 1.35 4.78 -14.86
N THR A 123 0.91 4.48 -13.63
CA THR A 123 1.78 4.46 -12.45
C THR A 123 2.94 3.48 -12.64
N TRP A 124 2.66 2.27 -13.12
CA TRP A 124 3.69 1.27 -13.40
C TRP A 124 4.67 1.74 -14.47
N GLU A 125 4.18 2.26 -15.59
CA GLU A 125 4.99 2.72 -16.71
C GLU A 125 5.97 3.81 -16.28
N GLN A 126 5.49 4.78 -15.49
CA GLN A 126 6.29 5.90 -15.01
C GLN A 126 7.32 5.49 -13.94
N SER A 127 7.04 4.47 -13.13
CA SER A 127 7.83 4.16 -11.93
C SER A 127 8.73 2.92 -12.06
N GLN A 128 8.42 1.97 -12.96
CA GLN A 128 9.06 0.65 -12.98
C GLN A 128 10.59 0.69 -13.12
N LYS A 129 11.13 1.61 -13.93
CA LYS A 129 12.56 1.75 -14.18
C LYS A 129 13.30 2.24 -12.93
N THR A 130 12.72 3.23 -12.26
CA THR A 130 13.25 3.79 -11.01
C THR A 130 13.24 2.72 -9.92
N MET A 131 12.11 2.03 -9.75
CA MET A 131 11.99 0.93 -8.77
C MET A 131 12.97 -0.23 -9.06
N HIS A 132 13.17 -0.59 -10.34
CA HIS A 132 14.21 -1.56 -10.73
C HIS A 132 15.60 -1.09 -10.30
N GLY A 133 15.91 0.20 -10.51
CA GLY A 133 17.17 0.80 -10.11
C GLY A 133 17.43 0.73 -8.61
N TYR A 134 16.39 0.88 -7.78
CA TYR A 134 16.54 0.77 -6.33
C TYR A 134 16.84 -0.66 -5.87
N VAL A 135 16.17 -1.67 -6.44
CA VAL A 135 16.37 -3.08 -6.08
C VAL A 135 17.65 -3.67 -6.66
N HIS A 136 17.97 -3.37 -7.91
CA HIS A 136 19.10 -3.98 -8.63
C HIS A 136 20.38 -3.14 -8.60
N HIS A 137 20.52 -2.24 -7.61
CA HIS A 137 21.73 -1.43 -7.42
C HIS A 137 22.08 -0.58 -8.66
N GLY A 138 21.07 0.03 -9.28
CA GLY A 138 21.29 1.00 -10.35
C GLY A 138 22.17 2.17 -9.88
N TYR A 139 22.81 2.84 -10.82
CA TYR A 139 23.80 3.88 -10.54
C TYR A 139 23.32 4.93 -9.52
N GLN A 140 22.07 5.38 -9.62
CA GLN A 140 21.48 6.38 -8.71
C GLN A 140 21.36 5.89 -7.25
N SER A 141 21.14 4.59 -7.04
CA SER A 141 21.15 3.97 -5.71
C SER A 141 22.58 3.85 -5.16
N LEU A 142 23.53 3.41 -6.00
CA LEU A 142 24.93 3.24 -5.60
C LEU A 142 25.65 4.57 -5.33
N ILE A 143 25.43 5.59 -6.17
CA ILE A 143 26.09 6.89 -6.00
C ILE A 143 25.64 7.59 -4.71
N ARG A 144 24.36 7.41 -4.30
CA ARG A 144 23.86 7.88 -3.00
C ARG A 144 24.50 7.13 -1.84
N ARG A 145 24.58 5.80 -1.93
CA ARG A 145 25.26 4.97 -0.93
C ARG A 145 26.76 5.26 -0.80
N SER A 146 27.40 5.73 -1.87
CA SER A 146 28.81 6.13 -1.83
C SER A 146 29.06 7.45 -1.09
N GLY A 147 28.02 8.23 -0.79
CA GLY A 147 28.12 9.56 -0.18
C GLY A 147 28.56 10.67 -1.14
N VAL A 148 28.67 10.38 -2.45
CA VAL A 148 28.99 11.39 -3.47
C VAL A 148 27.81 12.32 -3.74
N ILE A 149 26.59 11.79 -3.65
CA ILE A 149 25.34 12.55 -3.78
C ILE A 149 24.47 12.22 -2.57
N ASP A 150 23.95 13.23 -1.88
CA ASP A 150 23.02 13.01 -0.78
C ASP A 150 21.62 12.67 -1.30
N THR A 151 20.89 11.84 -0.55
CA THR A 151 19.44 11.71 -0.74
C THR A 151 18.77 12.98 -0.23
N SER A 152 18.05 13.69 -1.09
CA SER A 152 17.36 14.91 -0.70
C SER A 152 16.22 14.60 0.28
N PRO A 153 15.83 15.55 1.15
CA PRO A 153 14.66 15.35 2.00
C PRO A 153 13.36 15.12 1.21
N ASP A 154 13.24 15.67 0.00
CA ASP A 154 12.09 15.48 -0.88
C ASP A 154 11.98 14.02 -1.32
N GLU A 155 13.09 13.38 -1.69
CA GLU A 155 13.12 11.95 -2.01
C GLU A 155 12.66 11.07 -0.83
N VAL A 156 12.97 11.47 0.41
CA VAL A 156 12.52 10.76 1.62
C VAL A 156 11.02 10.97 1.85
N VAL A 157 10.51 12.19 1.62
CA VAL A 157 9.08 12.50 1.71
C VAL A 157 8.30 11.70 0.65
N ASP A 158 8.79 11.65 -0.59
CA ASP A 158 8.17 10.89 -1.68
C ASP A 158 8.13 9.39 -1.38
N LEU A 159 9.23 8.83 -0.84
CA LEU A 159 9.28 7.43 -0.41
C LEU A 159 8.22 7.12 0.65
N LEU A 160 8.17 7.93 1.72
CA LEU A 160 7.22 7.73 2.81
C LEU A 160 5.78 7.90 2.33
N GLY A 161 5.52 8.94 1.53
CA GLY A 161 4.23 9.20 0.91
C GLY A 161 3.76 8.05 0.01
N PHE A 162 4.63 7.56 -0.86
CA PHE A 162 4.37 6.38 -1.69
C PHE A 162 4.03 5.16 -0.84
N SER A 163 4.86 4.84 0.15
CA SER A 163 4.66 3.65 0.99
C SER A 163 3.34 3.70 1.78
N ALA A 164 2.99 4.86 2.33
CA ALA A 164 1.74 5.07 3.06
C ALA A 164 0.52 5.06 2.14
N SER A 165 0.61 5.66 0.94
CA SER A 165 -0.47 5.61 -0.05
C SER A 165 -0.73 4.18 -0.52
N MET A 166 0.32 3.42 -0.83
CA MET A 166 0.19 2.00 -1.19
C MET A 166 -0.47 1.18 -0.08
N ALA A 167 -0.11 1.42 1.18
CA ALA A 167 -0.75 0.77 2.31
C ALA A 167 -2.24 1.14 2.41
N LEU A 168 -2.62 2.40 2.24
CA LEU A 168 -4.02 2.82 2.25
C LEU A 168 -4.82 2.22 1.09
N HIS A 169 -4.25 2.10 -0.10
CA HIS A 169 -4.90 1.39 -1.21
C HIS A 169 -5.09 -0.09 -0.90
N ALA A 170 -4.10 -0.76 -0.32
CA ALA A 170 -4.20 -2.15 0.13
C ALA A 170 -5.28 -2.33 1.22
N SER A 171 -5.39 -1.36 2.14
CA SER A 171 -6.47 -1.29 3.14
C SER A 171 -7.85 -1.15 2.51
N LEU A 172 -7.98 -0.33 1.46
CA LEU A 172 -9.24 -0.11 0.75
C LEU A 172 -9.76 -1.43 0.15
N GLU A 173 -8.87 -2.19 -0.49
CA GLU A 173 -9.16 -3.50 -1.07
C GLU A 173 -9.47 -4.56 0.00
N THR A 174 -8.76 -4.53 1.12
CA THR A 174 -9.02 -5.41 2.27
C THR A 174 -10.42 -5.18 2.84
N VAL A 175 -10.80 -3.92 3.04
CA VAL A 175 -12.13 -3.54 3.53
C VAL A 175 -13.23 -3.93 2.54
N GLU A 176 -12.97 -3.78 1.24
CA GLU A 176 -13.91 -4.19 0.20
C GLU A 176 -14.16 -5.70 0.21
N LEU A 177 -13.09 -6.50 0.30
CA LEU A 177 -13.20 -7.96 0.42
C LEU A 177 -13.97 -8.38 1.67
N ALA A 178 -13.74 -7.70 2.79
CA ALA A 178 -14.50 -7.91 4.03
C ALA A 178 -16.00 -7.64 3.88
N GLY A 179 -16.37 -6.69 3.01
CA GLY A 179 -17.76 -6.40 2.68
C GLY A 179 -18.42 -7.42 1.75
N LYS A 180 -17.65 -8.07 0.88
CA LYS A 180 -18.17 -9.07 -0.08
C LYS A 180 -18.54 -10.38 0.60
N ARG A 181 -17.87 -10.74 1.69
CA ARG A 181 -17.94 -12.08 2.31
C ARG A 181 -18.18 -12.00 3.81
N VAL A 182 -19.43 -11.64 4.15
CA VAL A 182 -19.83 -11.35 5.52
C VAL A 182 -20.32 -12.60 6.24
N PRO A 183 -19.82 -12.91 7.45
CA PRO A 183 -20.42 -13.91 8.34
C PRO A 183 -21.89 -13.61 8.62
N GLU A 184 -22.74 -14.64 8.75
CA GLU A 184 -24.18 -14.44 9.01
C GLU A 184 -24.45 -13.54 10.22
N GLU A 185 -23.67 -13.70 11.31
CA GLU A 185 -23.78 -12.86 12.52
C GLU A 185 -23.46 -11.38 12.30
N GLU A 186 -22.74 -11.02 11.23
CA GLU A 186 -22.26 -9.66 10.98
C GLU A 186 -22.95 -8.97 9.80
N VAL A 187 -23.84 -9.66 9.07
CA VAL A 187 -24.53 -9.12 7.88
C VAL A 187 -25.24 -7.80 8.17
N ALA A 188 -25.79 -7.64 9.37
CA ALA A 188 -26.52 -6.44 9.77
C ALA A 188 -25.61 -5.21 9.97
N THR A 189 -24.37 -5.39 10.41
CA THR A 189 -23.47 -4.30 10.82
C THR A 189 -22.33 -4.07 9.83
N ARG A 190 -21.93 -5.09 9.06
CA ARG A 190 -20.79 -5.02 8.14
C ARG A 190 -20.90 -3.95 7.06
N PRO A 191 -22.06 -3.70 6.40
CA PRO A 191 -22.15 -2.64 5.40
C PRO A 191 -21.84 -1.24 5.96
N GLN A 192 -22.30 -0.96 7.18
CA GLN A 192 -22.00 0.31 7.85
C GLN A 192 -20.51 0.41 8.20
N TRP A 193 -19.93 -0.66 8.74
CA TRP A 193 -18.50 -0.71 9.03
C TRP A 193 -17.64 -0.52 7.77
N VAL A 194 -18.00 -1.16 6.65
CA VAL A 194 -17.29 -1.00 5.36
C VAL A 194 -17.33 0.45 4.90
N ALA A 195 -18.50 1.09 4.92
CA ALA A 195 -18.66 2.48 4.51
C ALA A 195 -17.87 3.44 5.40
N GLU A 196 -17.88 3.20 6.71
CA GLU A 196 -17.09 3.96 7.69
C GLU A 196 -15.59 3.85 7.40
N LYS A 197 -15.05 2.63 7.29
CA LYS A 197 -13.61 2.43 7.04
C LYS A 197 -13.18 2.95 5.67
N GLN A 198 -14.00 2.81 4.64
CA GLN A 198 -13.72 3.41 3.34
C GLN A 198 -13.64 4.94 3.41
N LEU A 199 -14.54 5.59 4.17
CA LEU A 199 -14.51 7.04 4.37
C LEU A 199 -13.24 7.48 5.11
N GLU A 200 -12.84 6.76 6.16
CA GLU A 200 -11.61 7.02 6.90
C GLU A 200 -10.38 6.93 5.98
N ILE A 201 -10.28 5.86 5.18
CA ILE A 201 -9.15 5.66 4.25
C ILE A 201 -9.10 6.75 3.18
N VAL A 202 -10.24 7.08 2.55
CA VAL A 202 -10.30 8.12 1.51
C VAL A 202 -9.95 9.49 2.09
N THR A 203 -10.35 9.76 3.34
CA THR A 203 -9.96 11.00 4.03
C THR A 203 -8.45 11.05 4.25
N MET A 204 -7.83 9.97 4.73
CA MET A 204 -6.37 9.90 4.87
C MET A 204 -5.63 10.07 3.53
N LEU A 205 -6.09 9.43 2.45
CA LEU A 205 -5.52 9.60 1.11
C LEU A 205 -5.61 11.06 0.62
N ARG A 206 -6.76 11.70 0.84
CA ARG A 206 -6.97 13.11 0.47
C ARG A 206 -6.05 14.03 1.25
N ASP A 207 -5.97 13.85 2.56
CA ASP A 207 -5.15 14.68 3.45
C ASP A 207 -3.66 14.56 3.12
N MET A 208 -3.21 13.34 2.82
CA MET A 208 -1.85 13.08 2.33
C MET A 208 -1.59 13.76 0.97
N GLY A 209 -2.52 13.65 0.01
CA GLY A 209 -2.38 14.28 -1.31
C GLY A 209 -2.34 15.81 -1.23
N LEU A 210 -3.18 16.41 -0.38
CA LEU A 210 -3.15 17.85 -0.13
C LEU A 210 -1.84 18.31 0.52
N ALA A 211 -1.30 17.52 1.46
CA ALA A 211 -0.02 17.80 2.10
C ALA A 211 1.16 17.78 1.10
N GLN A 212 1.11 16.89 0.10
CA GLN A 212 2.14 16.80 -0.93
C GLN A 212 2.06 17.96 -1.93
N VAL A 213 0.85 18.37 -2.35
CA VAL A 213 0.65 19.40 -3.38
C VAL A 213 0.90 20.81 -2.85
N LEU A 214 0.43 21.12 -1.63
CA LEU A 214 0.46 22.50 -1.13
C LEU A 214 1.81 22.88 -0.50
N GLY A 215 2.66 21.91 -0.14
CA GLY A 215 3.88 22.17 0.65
C GLY A 215 3.60 22.82 2.02
N GLU A 216 2.34 23.00 2.36
CA GLU A 216 1.84 23.60 3.59
C GLU A 216 1.81 22.56 4.71
N THR A 217 1.51 23.01 5.93
CA THR A 217 1.18 22.13 7.04
C THR A 217 0.07 21.18 6.62
N ALA A 218 0.39 19.88 6.48
CA ALA A 218 -0.61 18.84 6.36
C ALA A 218 -1.67 19.05 7.46
N PRO A 219 -2.97 18.86 7.19
CA PRO A 219 -3.94 18.81 8.25
C PRO A 219 -3.48 17.79 9.30
N ALA A 220 -3.76 18.05 10.58
CA ALA A 220 -3.42 17.10 11.64
C ALA A 220 -3.99 15.72 11.25
N PRO A 221 -3.25 14.62 11.46
CA PRO A 221 -3.79 13.29 11.21
C PRO A 221 -5.15 13.17 11.89
N PRO A 222 -6.16 12.56 11.23
CA PRO A 222 -7.49 12.47 11.79
C PRO A 222 -7.42 11.90 13.21
N THR A 223 -7.92 12.66 14.17
CA THR A 223 -8.07 12.18 15.55
C THR A 223 -9.23 11.20 15.56
N PHE A 224 -8.92 9.91 15.52
CA PHE A 224 -9.91 8.88 15.80
C PHE A 224 -10.24 8.95 17.29
N ASP A 225 -11.37 9.55 17.63
CA ASP A 225 -11.95 9.38 18.95
C ASP A 225 -12.31 7.90 19.09
N GLY A 226 -11.44 7.13 19.76
CA GLY A 226 -11.67 5.75 20.18
C GLY A 226 -12.76 5.64 21.26
N GLY A 227 -13.89 6.31 21.05
CA GLY A 227 -15.02 6.40 21.95
C GLY A 227 -16.05 5.30 21.71
N GLY A 228 -15.64 4.04 21.84
CA GLY A 228 -16.55 2.89 21.95
C GLY A 228 -16.43 2.29 23.35
N LYS A 229 -17.44 2.54 24.20
CA LYS A 229 -17.47 2.16 25.62
C LYS A 229 -17.36 0.65 25.85
N ALA A 230 -16.79 0.32 27.01
CA ALA A 230 -16.91 -0.97 27.71
C ALA A 230 -18.37 -1.42 27.90
#